data_AF-A0A1G5BAN8-F1
#
_entry.id   AF-A0A1G5BAN8-F1
#
_cell.length_a   1.000
_cell.length_b   1.000
_cell.length_c   1.000
_cell.angle_alpha   90.00
_cell.angle_beta   90.00
_cell.angle_gamma   90.00
#
_symmetry.space_group_name_H-M   'P 1'
#
loop_
_entity.id
_entity.type
_entity.pdbx_description
1 polymer ?
#
loop_
_entity_poly.entity_id
_entity_poly.type
_entity_poly.pdbx_seq_one_letter_code
_entity_poly.pdbx_strand_id
1 'polypeptide(L)'
;MKKRNIRILFFCTIMGIYLCSCGKNTEDVKGEVKEDSVEISTETEDAEVEIIPEGEKSTDYIDDVVTADLNPNDYTHIVSMANDITGEYTLVSYVVDLDNDGTDEAFVLEVYWNETNNSPLTEDSTFEATRLWFVDEKGDVTNLTDFAKDGTVSVHETLQLVTIGDNSYLFLSGTGQMAAYDQAIIYTVKNNAIHNASDLPCYGSKIFVDGEVIWYHEMYGMQIDREDDLPLIESSLTTGHCYIPYRLYLDDSDKTFKLYGAKEISLEEAEELTDLDFSDILSEATEYEFILRDNNQLDVNIATACEPSFNDDGESYDFICYSYFLQNNGIWESDDYIDGYFLIDPINYTNVWEFMN
;
A
#
# COMPACT_ATOMS: atom_id res chain seq x y z
N MET A 1 -11.29 -23.29 49.38
CA MET A 1 -11.58 -22.10 48.56
C MET A 1 -11.60 -22.53 47.10
N LYS A 2 -12.69 -22.25 46.37
CA LYS A 2 -12.92 -22.71 44.99
C LYS A 2 -12.08 -21.88 44.01
N LYS A 3 -11.21 -22.52 43.22
CA LYS A 3 -10.62 -21.95 42.00
C LYS A 3 -11.69 -21.93 40.91
N ARG A 4 -11.85 -20.80 40.24
CA ARG A 4 -12.80 -20.59 39.14
C ARG A 4 -11.97 -20.62 37.86
N ASN A 5 -12.12 -21.68 37.07
CA ASN A 5 -11.54 -21.80 35.73
C ASN A 5 -12.30 -20.86 34.79
N ILE A 6 -11.61 -19.92 34.17
CA ILE A 6 -12.09 -19.19 33.00
C ILE A 6 -11.43 -19.86 31.80
N ARG A 7 -12.27 -20.42 30.91
CA ARG A 7 -11.89 -20.87 29.58
C ARG A 7 -11.84 -19.63 28.69
N ILE A 8 -10.69 -19.32 28.11
CA ILE A 8 -10.61 -18.40 26.97
C ILE A 8 -10.72 -19.27 25.71
N LEU A 9 -11.67 -18.88 24.87
CA LEU A 9 -12.04 -19.52 23.61
C LEU A 9 -10.96 -19.14 22.56
N PHE A 10 -10.29 -20.13 21.99
CA PHE A 10 -9.52 -19.98 20.76
C PHE A 10 -10.51 -19.79 19.59
N PHE A 11 -10.39 -18.70 18.85
CA PHE A 11 -10.97 -18.57 17.52
C PHE A 11 -9.86 -18.90 16.50
N CYS A 12 -9.86 -20.15 16.03
CA CYS A 12 -9.20 -20.54 14.78
C CYS A 12 -10.20 -20.37 13.64
N THR A 13 -9.86 -19.64 12.58
CA THR A 13 -10.45 -19.83 11.23
C THR A 13 -9.41 -19.37 10.21
N ILE A 14 -8.46 -20.23 9.87
CA ILE A 14 -8.38 -21.05 8.63
C ILE A 14 -8.24 -20.21 7.36
N MET A 15 -6.96 -20.02 7.02
CA MET A 15 -6.36 -19.77 5.71
C MET A 15 -6.79 -20.85 4.70
N GLY A 16 -7.29 -20.43 3.54
CA GLY A 16 -7.70 -21.32 2.45
C GLY A 16 -6.88 -21.07 1.18
N ILE A 17 -5.63 -21.55 1.15
CA ILE A 17 -4.86 -21.66 -0.10
C ILE A 17 -5.36 -22.90 -0.85
N TYR A 18 -5.93 -22.70 -2.03
CA TYR A 18 -6.31 -23.78 -2.95
C TYR A 18 -5.08 -24.26 -3.73
N LEU A 19 -4.48 -25.36 -3.27
CA LEU A 19 -3.56 -26.19 -4.05
C LEU A 19 -4.37 -27.11 -4.98
N CYS A 20 -4.38 -26.82 -6.28
CA CYS A 20 -4.82 -27.77 -7.29
C CYS A 20 -3.63 -28.62 -7.75
N SER A 21 -3.48 -29.81 -7.13
CA SER A 21 -2.68 -30.91 -7.66
C SER A 21 -3.51 -31.75 -8.63
N CYS A 22 -3.03 -31.91 -9.86
CA CYS A 22 -3.39 -33.02 -10.74
C CYS A 22 -2.13 -33.82 -11.05
N GLY A 23 -1.94 -34.93 -10.34
CA GLY A 23 -0.87 -35.89 -10.60
C GLY A 23 -1.19 -36.85 -11.74
N LYS A 24 -0.20 -37.13 -12.58
CA LYS A 24 0.47 -38.44 -12.77
C LYS A 24 1.11 -38.52 -14.16
N ASN A 25 2.42 -38.70 -14.22
CA ASN A 25 3.02 -40.00 -14.54
C ASN A 25 4.54 -39.96 -14.39
N THR A 26 5.04 -41.05 -13.81
CA THR A 26 6.42 -41.47 -13.61
C THR A 26 7.18 -41.68 -14.92
N GLU A 27 8.45 -41.29 -14.96
CA GLU A 27 9.55 -42.16 -15.43
C GLU A 27 10.91 -41.65 -14.93
N ASP A 28 11.69 -42.59 -14.38
CA ASP A 28 13.05 -42.42 -13.85
C ASP A 28 14.04 -41.99 -14.93
N VAL A 29 14.84 -40.95 -14.67
CA VAL A 29 16.17 -40.81 -15.28
C VAL A 29 17.19 -40.39 -14.22
N LYS A 30 18.07 -41.34 -13.90
CA LYS A 30 19.33 -41.11 -13.19
C LYS A 30 20.24 -40.21 -14.05
N GLY A 31 20.69 -39.10 -13.48
CA GLY A 31 21.78 -38.28 -14.03
C GLY A 31 22.53 -37.63 -12.87
N GLU A 32 23.84 -37.87 -12.82
CA GLU A 32 24.77 -37.36 -11.81
C GLU A 32 24.76 -35.83 -11.73
N VAL A 33 24.61 -35.27 -10.53
CA VAL A 33 24.86 -33.85 -10.26
C VAL A 33 26.36 -33.68 -10.03
N LYS A 34 27.03 -32.97 -10.94
CA LYS A 34 28.36 -32.41 -10.67
C LYS A 34 28.17 -31.14 -9.84
N GLU A 35 28.81 -31.11 -8.68
CA GLU A 35 29.12 -29.87 -7.97
C GLU A 35 30.05 -29.03 -8.84
N ASP A 36 29.56 -27.92 -9.38
CA ASP A 36 30.39 -26.79 -9.77
C ASP A 36 30.13 -25.67 -8.76
N SER A 37 31.07 -25.53 -7.82
CA SER A 37 31.17 -24.41 -6.90
C SER A 37 31.50 -23.14 -7.69
N VAL A 38 30.53 -22.25 -7.84
CA VAL A 38 30.77 -20.90 -8.37
C VAL A 38 31.09 -20.00 -7.17
N GLU A 39 32.36 -19.63 -7.05
CA GLU A 39 32.79 -18.53 -6.18
C GLU A 39 32.09 -17.25 -6.64
N ILE A 40 31.19 -16.73 -5.82
CA ILE A 40 30.63 -15.39 -5.99
C ILE A 40 31.75 -14.43 -5.60
N SER A 41 32.34 -13.77 -6.59
CA SER A 41 33.29 -12.68 -6.38
C SER A 41 32.48 -11.43 -6.03
N THR A 42 32.75 -10.89 -4.84
CA THR A 42 32.32 -9.55 -4.42
C THR A 42 33.22 -8.53 -5.12
N GLU A 43 32.83 -8.04 -6.29
CA GLU A 43 33.34 -6.77 -6.82
C GLU A 43 32.35 -5.67 -6.43
N THR A 44 32.76 -4.85 -5.46
CA THR A 44 32.16 -3.55 -5.17
C THR A 44 32.57 -2.61 -6.30
N GLU A 45 31.71 -2.45 -7.31
CA GLU A 45 31.81 -1.31 -8.20
C GLU A 45 31.28 -0.08 -7.45
N ASP A 46 32.17 0.89 -7.23
CA ASP A 46 31.86 2.25 -6.80
C ASP A 46 30.90 2.89 -7.83
N ALA A 47 29.60 2.69 -7.64
CA ALA A 47 28.59 3.40 -8.39
C ALA A 47 28.49 4.81 -7.80
N GLU A 48 29.07 5.79 -8.51
CA GLU A 48 28.84 7.21 -8.22
C GLU A 48 27.33 7.43 -8.03
N VAL A 49 26.93 7.87 -6.83
CA VAL A 49 25.53 8.20 -6.52
C VAL A 49 25.18 9.45 -7.32
N GLU A 50 24.60 9.25 -8.50
CA GLU A 50 24.09 10.34 -9.31
C GLU A 50 22.88 10.93 -8.57
N ILE A 51 23.04 12.13 -8.02
CA ILE A 51 21.94 12.91 -7.46
C ILE A 51 20.99 13.24 -8.61
N ILE A 52 19.91 12.48 -8.73
CA ILE A 52 18.88 12.72 -9.74
C ILE A 52 18.11 13.95 -9.27
N PRO A 53 18.00 15.04 -10.05
CA PRO A 53 17.18 16.17 -9.64
C PRO A 53 15.75 15.69 -9.32
N GLU A 54 15.17 16.22 -8.24
CA GLU A 54 13.80 15.97 -7.78
C GLU A 54 12.88 15.78 -8.99
N GLY A 55 12.13 14.66 -9.04
CA GLY A 55 11.08 14.51 -10.04
C GLY A 55 10.18 15.73 -9.94
N GLU A 56 10.09 16.53 -11.01
CA GLU A 56 9.35 17.80 -10.95
C GLU A 56 7.94 17.51 -10.44
N LYS A 57 7.59 18.08 -9.27
CA LYS A 57 6.20 18.08 -8.81
C LYS A 57 5.34 18.60 -9.94
N SER A 58 4.26 17.88 -10.26
CA SER A 58 3.34 18.40 -11.26
C SER A 58 2.79 19.71 -10.70
N THR A 59 3.13 20.82 -11.35
CA THR A 59 2.61 22.15 -10.99
C THR A 59 1.35 22.50 -11.79
N ASP A 60 0.97 21.61 -12.73
CA ASP A 60 -0.17 21.75 -13.63
C ASP A 60 -1.11 20.55 -13.43
N TYR A 61 -1.86 20.59 -12.32
CA TYR A 61 -2.90 19.62 -12.02
C TYR A 61 -4.21 20.32 -11.63
N ILE A 62 -5.31 19.62 -11.82
CA ILE A 62 -6.63 19.97 -11.29
C ILE A 62 -6.99 18.89 -10.28
N ASP A 63 -7.31 19.31 -9.06
CA ASP A 63 -7.78 18.44 -7.97
C ASP A 63 -9.26 18.76 -7.73
N ASP A 64 -10.12 17.81 -8.04
CA ASP A 64 -11.58 17.93 -8.00
C ASP A 64 -12.21 16.76 -7.23
N VAL A 65 -13.51 16.85 -7.00
CA VAL A 65 -14.28 15.87 -6.24
C VAL A 65 -15.44 15.36 -7.07
N VAL A 66 -15.56 14.04 -7.18
CA VAL A 66 -16.72 13.37 -7.77
C VAL A 66 -17.62 12.87 -6.65
N THR A 67 -18.89 13.23 -6.70
CA THR A 67 -19.90 12.82 -5.70
C THR A 67 -20.76 11.71 -6.26
N ALA A 68 -21.12 10.74 -5.43
CA ALA A 68 -22.00 9.65 -5.81
C ALA A 68 -23.43 10.15 -6.12
N ASP A 69 -24.00 9.73 -7.25
CA ASP A 69 -25.44 9.78 -7.50
C ASP A 69 -26.11 8.59 -6.83
N LEU A 70 -26.89 8.91 -5.81
CA LEU A 70 -27.64 7.95 -4.99
C LEU A 70 -28.94 7.49 -5.65
N ASN A 71 -29.35 8.13 -6.75
CA ASN A 71 -30.58 7.79 -7.45
C ASN A 71 -30.33 6.86 -8.64
N PRO A 72 -31.29 5.99 -8.97
CA PRO A 72 -31.20 5.21 -10.21
C PRO A 72 -31.10 6.12 -11.44
N ASN A 73 -30.10 5.85 -12.27
CA ASN A 73 -29.85 6.50 -13.56
C ASN A 73 -29.51 5.48 -14.65
N ASP A 74 -29.22 5.97 -15.85
CA ASP A 74 -28.97 5.12 -17.03
C ASP A 74 -27.81 4.12 -16.80
N TYR A 75 -26.72 4.53 -16.15
CA TYR A 75 -25.56 3.67 -15.84
C TYR A 75 -25.91 2.55 -14.86
N THR A 76 -26.59 2.88 -13.75
CA THR A 76 -27.05 1.85 -12.79
C THR A 76 -28.01 0.85 -13.43
N HIS A 77 -28.86 1.31 -14.36
CA HIS A 77 -29.78 0.44 -15.10
C HIS A 77 -29.02 -0.49 -16.08
N ILE A 78 -28.01 0.02 -16.78
CA ILE A 78 -27.12 -0.77 -17.65
C ILE A 78 -26.47 -1.91 -16.85
N VAL A 79 -25.89 -1.61 -15.68
CA VAL A 79 -25.25 -2.61 -14.82
C VAL A 79 -26.26 -3.64 -14.28
N SER A 80 -27.43 -3.18 -13.83
CA SER A 80 -28.50 -4.06 -13.35
C SER A 80 -28.95 -5.06 -14.41
N MET A 81 -29.13 -4.61 -15.66
CA MET A 81 -29.51 -5.46 -16.79
C MET A 81 -28.38 -6.42 -17.20
N ALA A 82 -27.14 -5.96 -17.22
CA ALA A 82 -26.00 -6.76 -17.67
C ALA A 82 -25.64 -7.89 -16.70
N ASN A 83 -25.95 -7.74 -15.41
CA ASN A 83 -25.52 -8.65 -14.36
C ASN A 83 -26.67 -9.40 -13.65
N ASP A 84 -27.91 -9.30 -14.16
CA ASP A 84 -29.11 -9.90 -13.56
C ASP A 84 -29.23 -9.64 -12.04
N ILE A 85 -28.86 -8.43 -11.59
CA ILE A 85 -28.82 -8.07 -10.17
C ILE A 85 -30.25 -8.09 -9.63
N THR A 86 -30.58 -9.16 -8.90
CA THR A 86 -31.89 -9.44 -8.34
C THR A 86 -31.74 -9.73 -6.83
N GLY A 87 -31.54 -8.68 -6.04
CA GLY A 87 -31.28 -8.80 -4.59
C GLY A 87 -31.55 -7.53 -3.80
N GLU A 88 -31.27 -7.55 -2.50
CA GLU A 88 -31.39 -6.41 -1.57
C GLU A 88 -30.14 -5.52 -1.60
N TYR A 89 -29.66 -5.16 -2.79
CA TYR A 89 -28.53 -4.27 -2.97
C TYR A 89 -28.99 -2.97 -3.62
N THR A 90 -28.33 -1.86 -3.29
CA THR A 90 -28.52 -0.58 -3.96
C THR A 90 -27.36 -0.37 -4.93
N LEU A 91 -27.64 0.15 -6.12
CA LEU A 91 -26.60 0.59 -7.04
C LEU A 91 -26.43 2.10 -6.90
N VAL A 92 -25.18 2.52 -6.80
CA VAL A 92 -24.77 3.92 -6.67
C VAL A 92 -23.76 4.19 -7.77
N SER A 93 -23.72 5.40 -8.34
CA SER A 93 -22.79 5.69 -9.43
C SER A 93 -22.02 6.99 -9.24
N TYR A 94 -20.74 6.99 -9.61
CA TYR A 94 -19.95 8.20 -9.84
C TYR A 94 -19.89 8.43 -11.34
N VAL A 95 -20.49 9.53 -11.80
CA VAL A 95 -20.50 9.92 -13.21
C VAL A 95 -19.32 10.87 -13.43
N VAL A 96 -18.47 10.56 -14.40
CA VAL A 96 -17.21 11.25 -14.64
C VAL A 96 -16.82 11.14 -16.11
N ASP A 97 -16.26 12.20 -16.67
CA ASP A 97 -15.54 12.19 -17.96
C ASP A 97 -14.07 11.87 -17.66
N LEU A 98 -13.71 10.58 -17.63
CA LEU A 98 -12.41 10.12 -17.13
C LEU A 98 -11.30 10.21 -18.18
N ASP A 99 -11.63 10.19 -19.47
CA ASP A 99 -10.67 10.38 -20.56
C ASP A 99 -10.67 11.79 -21.16
N ASN A 100 -11.47 12.71 -20.61
CA ASN A 100 -11.58 14.12 -20.98
C ASN A 100 -12.05 14.32 -22.43
N ASP A 101 -12.88 13.43 -22.96
CA ASP A 101 -13.40 13.51 -24.32
C ASP A 101 -14.72 14.32 -24.45
N GLY A 102 -15.30 14.70 -23.31
CA GLY A 102 -16.56 15.43 -23.20
C GLY A 102 -17.80 14.54 -23.09
N THR A 103 -17.63 13.22 -22.97
CA THR A 103 -18.68 12.22 -22.77
C THR A 103 -18.53 11.61 -21.38
N ASP A 104 -19.65 11.40 -20.70
CA ASP A 104 -19.63 10.85 -19.36
C ASP A 104 -19.53 9.31 -19.37
N GLU A 105 -18.60 8.77 -18.58
CA GLU A 105 -18.59 7.39 -18.09
C GLU A 105 -19.15 7.30 -16.67
N ALA A 106 -19.23 6.06 -16.16
CA ALA A 106 -19.56 5.88 -14.75
C ALA A 106 -18.84 4.71 -14.08
N PHE A 107 -18.50 4.92 -12.81
CA PHE A 107 -18.22 3.86 -11.86
C PHE A 107 -19.49 3.53 -11.10
N VAL A 108 -19.94 2.27 -11.14
CA VAL A 108 -21.16 1.82 -10.47
C VAL A 108 -20.77 0.85 -9.35
N LEU A 109 -21.18 1.16 -8.12
CA LEU A 109 -20.96 0.34 -6.93
C LEU A 109 -22.20 -0.50 -6.60
N GLU A 110 -21.99 -1.77 -6.25
CA GLU A 110 -22.97 -2.56 -5.50
C GLU A 110 -22.78 -2.29 -4.01
N VAL A 111 -23.70 -1.54 -3.42
CA VAL A 111 -23.64 -1.20 -1.99
C VAL A 111 -24.61 -2.05 -1.17
N TYR A 112 -24.11 -2.55 -0.05
CA TYR A 112 -24.89 -3.23 0.97
C TYR A 112 -25.32 -2.22 2.04
N TRP A 113 -26.62 -1.93 2.11
CA TRP A 113 -27.14 -1.09 3.18
C TRP A 113 -27.42 -1.93 4.43
N ASN A 114 -26.65 -1.72 5.49
CA ASN A 114 -26.97 -2.33 6.78
C ASN A 114 -27.98 -1.43 7.53
N GLU A 115 -29.25 -1.85 7.60
CA GLU A 115 -30.36 -1.15 8.28
C GLU A 115 -30.06 -0.78 9.74
N THR A 116 -29.04 -1.39 10.37
CA THR A 116 -28.70 -1.16 11.78
C THR A 116 -28.26 0.28 12.08
N ASN A 117 -27.79 1.06 11.09
CA ASN A 117 -27.27 2.42 11.31
C ASN A 117 -28.28 3.55 11.07
N ASN A 118 -29.43 3.31 10.43
CA ASN A 118 -30.61 4.22 10.32
C ASN A 118 -30.34 5.73 10.16
N SER A 119 -29.18 6.12 9.66
CA SER A 119 -28.80 7.50 9.40
C SER A 119 -29.17 7.79 7.95
N PRO A 120 -29.85 8.92 7.66
CA PRO A 120 -29.96 9.39 6.30
C PRO A 120 -28.55 9.56 5.72
N LEU A 121 -28.38 9.26 4.43
CA LEU A 121 -27.17 9.60 3.70
C LEU A 121 -26.91 11.11 3.89
N THR A 122 -25.84 11.44 4.59
CA THR A 122 -25.30 12.79 4.76
C THR A 122 -24.01 12.89 3.95
N GLU A 123 -23.60 14.08 3.52
CA GLU A 123 -22.45 14.34 2.62
C GLU A 123 -21.09 13.68 3.01
N ASP A 124 -20.98 13.09 4.21
CA ASP A 124 -19.82 12.33 4.71
C ASP A 124 -20.08 10.80 4.81
N SER A 125 -21.01 10.25 4.03
CA SER A 125 -21.39 8.83 4.14
C SER A 125 -20.32 7.92 3.51
N THR A 126 -20.09 6.77 4.14
CA THR A 126 -19.37 5.64 3.52
C THR A 126 -20.34 4.52 3.16
N PHE A 127 -20.04 3.81 2.08
CA PHE A 127 -20.80 2.69 1.56
C PHE A 127 -20.02 1.40 1.71
N GLU A 128 -20.61 0.38 2.32
CA GLU A 128 -20.05 -0.96 2.28
C GLU A 128 -20.32 -1.56 0.89
N ALA A 129 -19.26 -1.82 0.13
CA ALA A 129 -19.34 -2.28 -1.25
C ALA A 129 -18.52 -3.55 -1.48
N THR A 130 -19.03 -4.40 -2.37
CA THR A 130 -18.45 -5.71 -2.70
C THR A 130 -18.08 -5.85 -4.17
N ARG A 131 -18.69 -5.03 -5.03
CA ARG A 131 -18.46 -5.04 -6.47
C ARG A 131 -18.47 -3.63 -7.03
N LEU A 132 -17.63 -3.43 -8.04
CA LEU A 132 -17.48 -2.20 -8.77
C LEU A 132 -17.48 -2.53 -10.27
N TRP A 133 -18.23 -1.75 -11.03
CA TRP A 133 -18.21 -1.79 -12.49
C TRP A 133 -17.82 -0.44 -13.06
N PHE A 134 -17.13 -0.47 -14.19
CA PHE A 134 -16.95 0.69 -15.06
C PHE A 134 -17.88 0.54 -16.27
N VAL A 135 -18.60 1.61 -16.61
CA VAL A 135 -19.47 1.70 -17.78
C VAL A 135 -18.90 2.77 -18.69
N ASP A 136 -18.50 2.39 -19.89
CA ASP A 136 -17.92 3.32 -20.87
C ASP A 136 -18.99 4.14 -21.60
N GLU A 137 -18.56 5.10 -22.43
CA GLU A 137 -19.40 5.94 -23.29
C GLU A 137 -20.36 5.16 -24.23
N LYS A 138 -20.05 3.89 -24.55
CA LYS A 138 -20.88 3.03 -25.41
C LYS A 138 -21.89 2.22 -24.59
N GLY A 139 -21.80 2.26 -23.27
CA GLY A 139 -22.59 1.44 -22.35
C GLY A 139 -22.03 0.03 -22.16
N ASP A 140 -20.78 -0.23 -22.56
CA ASP A 140 -20.10 -1.49 -22.30
C ASP A 140 -19.68 -1.55 -20.82
N VAL A 141 -19.96 -2.69 -20.18
CA VAL A 141 -19.77 -2.87 -18.74
C VAL A 141 -18.54 -3.74 -18.47
N THR A 142 -17.61 -3.22 -17.68
CA THR A 142 -16.44 -3.93 -17.19
C THR A 142 -16.53 -4.12 -15.68
N ASN A 143 -16.49 -5.36 -15.19
CA ASN A 143 -16.38 -5.64 -13.76
C ASN A 143 -14.91 -5.48 -13.32
N LEU A 144 -14.65 -4.61 -12.34
CA LEU A 144 -13.32 -4.33 -11.83
C LEU A 144 -12.99 -5.33 -10.72
N THR A 145 -12.55 -6.53 -11.09
CA THR A 145 -12.40 -7.68 -10.16
C THR A 145 -11.32 -7.50 -9.10
N ASP A 146 -10.39 -6.57 -9.32
CA ASP A 146 -9.35 -6.26 -8.33
C ASP A 146 -9.91 -5.44 -7.15
N PHE A 147 -11.08 -4.80 -7.34
CA PHE A 147 -11.83 -4.14 -6.28
C PHE A 147 -12.44 -5.17 -5.34
N ALA A 148 -12.30 -4.95 -4.03
CA ALA A 148 -12.90 -5.79 -2.98
C ALA A 148 -12.51 -7.29 -3.08
N LYS A 149 -11.38 -7.62 -3.71
CA LYS A 149 -10.91 -9.01 -3.91
C LYS A 149 -10.73 -9.79 -2.59
N ASP A 150 -10.41 -9.07 -1.52
CA ASP A 150 -10.13 -9.60 -0.18
C ASP A 150 -11.29 -9.40 0.82
N GLY A 151 -12.44 -8.92 0.34
CA GLY A 151 -13.63 -8.68 1.17
C GLY A 151 -14.24 -7.31 0.94
N THR A 152 -15.30 -7.01 1.70
CA THR A 152 -16.05 -5.74 1.60
C THR A 152 -15.15 -4.53 1.88
N VAL A 153 -15.35 -3.47 1.09
CA VAL A 153 -14.64 -2.19 1.17
C VAL A 153 -15.64 -1.08 1.45
N SER A 154 -15.36 -0.21 2.42
CA SER A 154 -16.17 0.98 2.71
C SER A 154 -15.74 2.16 1.84
N VAL A 155 -16.45 2.46 0.77
CA VAL A 155 -16.12 3.55 -0.17
C VAL A 155 -16.79 4.86 0.26
N HIS A 156 -16.08 5.99 0.17
CA HIS A 156 -16.64 7.32 0.47
C HIS A 156 -17.63 7.81 -0.59
N GLU A 157 -18.67 8.56 -0.19
CA GLU A 157 -19.62 9.24 -1.09
C GLU A 157 -18.95 10.25 -2.03
N THR A 158 -17.81 10.79 -1.62
CA THR A 158 -16.96 11.67 -2.42
C THR A 158 -15.65 10.98 -2.72
N LEU A 159 -15.22 11.05 -3.98
CA LEU A 159 -13.95 10.52 -4.46
C LEU A 159 -13.09 11.65 -5.01
N GLN A 160 -11.78 11.54 -4.85
CA GLN A 160 -10.83 12.50 -5.42
C GLN A 160 -10.62 12.19 -6.91
N LEU A 161 -10.73 13.21 -7.75
CA LEU A 161 -10.45 13.16 -9.18
C LEU A 161 -9.32 14.13 -9.48
N VAL A 162 -8.21 13.61 -10.00
CA VAL A 162 -7.04 14.43 -10.30
C VAL A 162 -6.77 14.39 -11.79
N THR A 163 -6.68 15.56 -12.42
CA THR A 163 -6.24 15.69 -13.82
C THR A 163 -4.79 16.16 -13.85
N ILE A 164 -3.92 15.42 -14.55
CA ILE A 164 -2.51 15.78 -14.77
C ILE A 164 -2.25 15.78 -16.28
N GLY A 165 -2.03 16.96 -16.85
CA GLY A 165 -2.02 17.15 -18.30
C GLY A 165 -3.35 16.73 -18.92
N ASP A 166 -3.31 15.78 -19.86
CA ASP A 166 -4.51 15.28 -20.55
C ASP A 166 -5.15 14.04 -19.89
N ASN A 167 -4.59 13.52 -18.77
CA ASN A 167 -5.06 12.28 -18.14
C ASN A 167 -5.76 12.58 -16.82
N SER A 168 -6.89 11.92 -16.56
CA SER A 168 -7.61 12.01 -15.30
C SER A 168 -7.54 10.68 -14.53
N TYR A 169 -7.43 10.81 -13.21
CA TYR A 169 -7.21 9.72 -12.28
C TYR A 169 -8.27 9.77 -11.19
N LEU A 170 -9.09 8.73 -11.09
CA LEU A 170 -10.07 8.60 -10.01
C LEU A 170 -9.45 7.80 -8.87
N PHE A 171 -9.34 8.42 -7.70
CA PHE A 171 -8.87 7.80 -6.47
C PHE A 171 -10.07 7.21 -5.75
N LEU A 172 -10.25 5.90 -5.90
CA LEU A 172 -11.25 5.14 -5.20
C LEU A 172 -10.72 4.75 -3.83
N SER A 173 -10.86 5.64 -2.85
CA SER A 173 -10.54 5.38 -1.45
C SER A 173 -11.68 4.64 -0.76
N GLY A 174 -11.36 3.55 -0.08
CA GLY A 174 -12.26 2.95 0.88
C GLY A 174 -11.56 2.35 2.10
N THR A 175 -12.26 2.27 3.22
CA THR A 175 -11.75 1.65 4.46
C THR A 175 -12.14 0.17 4.49
N GLY A 176 -11.20 -0.76 4.72
CA GLY A 176 -11.52 -2.17 4.84
C GLY A 176 -12.34 -2.47 6.11
N GLN A 177 -13.15 -3.53 6.09
CA GLN A 177 -14.08 -3.93 7.17
C GLN A 177 -13.43 -4.23 8.55
N MET A 178 -12.11 -4.10 8.67
CA MET A 178 -11.36 -4.32 9.91
C MET A 178 -10.55 -3.10 10.37
N ALA A 179 -10.96 -1.86 10.06
CA ALA A 179 -10.41 -0.62 10.67
C ALA A 179 -8.86 -0.49 10.69
N ALA A 180 -8.16 -1.28 9.87
CA ALA A 180 -6.72 -1.47 9.91
C ALA A 180 -6.14 -1.76 8.52
N TYR A 181 -6.92 -1.52 7.45
CA TYR A 181 -6.47 -1.58 6.06
C TYR A 181 -7.30 -0.59 5.23
N ASP A 182 -6.79 0.61 5.01
CA ASP A 182 -7.32 1.46 3.94
C ASP A 182 -6.98 0.83 2.59
N GLN A 183 -7.89 0.95 1.63
CA GLN A 183 -7.69 0.52 0.26
C GLN A 183 -7.96 1.69 -0.67
N ALA A 184 -6.92 2.15 -1.36
CA ALA A 184 -7.08 3.08 -2.45
C ALA A 184 -6.62 2.42 -3.76
N ILE A 185 -7.53 2.37 -4.73
CA ILE A 185 -7.23 1.99 -6.11
C ILE A 185 -7.36 3.25 -6.95
N ILE A 186 -6.36 3.49 -7.80
CA ILE A 186 -6.36 4.63 -8.72
C ILE A 186 -6.77 4.09 -10.08
N TYR A 187 -7.81 4.63 -10.68
CA TYR A 187 -8.26 4.23 -12.02
C TYR A 187 -8.06 5.36 -13.03
N THR A 188 -7.68 4.98 -14.25
CA THR A 188 -7.59 5.87 -15.42
C THR A 188 -8.11 5.13 -16.65
N VAL A 189 -8.61 5.87 -17.64
CA VAL A 189 -8.84 5.31 -18.98
C VAL A 189 -7.56 5.48 -19.80
N LYS A 190 -7.17 4.42 -20.50
CA LYS A 190 -6.04 4.42 -21.43
C LYS A 190 -6.38 3.52 -22.60
N ASN A 191 -6.13 4.00 -23.83
CA ASN A 191 -6.47 3.27 -25.06
C ASN A 191 -7.94 2.77 -25.09
N ASN A 192 -8.87 3.60 -24.57
CA ASN A 192 -10.30 3.32 -24.48
C ASN A 192 -10.64 2.09 -23.61
N ALA A 193 -9.81 1.81 -22.61
CA ALA A 193 -10.06 0.78 -21.61
C ALA A 193 -9.73 1.32 -20.22
N ILE A 194 -10.43 0.83 -19.21
CA ILE A 194 -10.19 1.16 -17.80
C ILE A 194 -8.98 0.37 -17.27
N HIS A 195 -8.10 1.05 -16.54
CA HIS A 195 -6.88 0.47 -15.98
C HIS A 195 -6.66 0.92 -14.53
N ASN A 196 -6.11 0.02 -13.70
CA ASN A 196 -5.51 0.42 -12.42
C ASN A 196 -4.19 1.15 -12.71
N ALA A 197 -4.13 2.42 -12.30
CA ALA A 197 -3.05 3.33 -12.61
C ALA A 197 -1.89 3.27 -11.60
N SER A 198 -1.86 2.34 -10.64
CA SER A 198 -0.75 2.26 -9.67
C SER A 198 0.02 0.94 -9.72
N ASP A 199 -0.60 -0.16 -10.16
CA ASP A 199 -0.02 -1.52 -10.14
C ASP A 199 0.63 -1.92 -8.80
N LEU A 200 0.23 -1.27 -7.70
CA LEU A 200 0.65 -1.57 -6.33
C LEU A 200 -0.40 -2.43 -5.63
N PRO A 201 -0.02 -3.17 -4.57
CA PRO A 201 -0.99 -3.79 -3.69
C PRO A 201 -2.10 -2.81 -3.28
N CYS A 202 -3.32 -3.35 -3.18
CA CYS A 202 -4.49 -2.54 -2.84
C CYS A 202 -4.51 -2.11 -1.36
N TYR A 203 -3.68 -2.69 -0.50
CA TYR A 203 -3.59 -2.34 0.92
C TYR A 203 -2.77 -1.06 1.12
N GLY A 204 -3.24 -0.19 2.01
CA GLY A 204 -2.70 1.14 2.26
C GLY A 204 -3.43 2.23 1.47
N SER A 205 -3.57 3.39 2.11
CA SER A 205 -4.19 4.58 1.55
C SER A 205 -3.31 5.21 0.47
N LYS A 206 -3.88 5.61 -0.66
CA LYS A 206 -3.20 6.38 -1.71
C LYS A 206 -3.93 7.71 -1.85
N ILE A 207 -3.21 8.79 -1.63
CA ILE A 207 -3.77 10.14 -1.60
C ILE A 207 -2.93 11.01 -2.52
N PHE A 208 -3.58 11.85 -3.30
CA PHE A 208 -2.89 12.89 -4.03
C PHE A 208 -2.83 14.17 -3.19
N VAL A 209 -1.62 14.66 -2.93
CA VAL A 209 -1.36 15.86 -2.13
C VAL A 209 -0.23 16.64 -2.80
N ASP A 210 -0.46 17.93 -3.05
CA ASP A 210 0.55 18.88 -3.53
C ASP A 210 1.35 18.43 -4.77
N GLY A 211 0.67 17.81 -5.75
CA GLY A 211 1.29 17.38 -7.00
C GLY A 211 1.88 15.98 -6.99
N GLU A 212 1.78 15.26 -5.86
CA GLU A 212 2.36 13.94 -5.66
C GLU A 212 1.31 12.93 -5.20
N VAL A 213 1.51 11.66 -5.53
CA VAL A 213 0.74 10.57 -4.92
C VAL A 213 1.57 9.95 -3.80
N ILE A 214 1.00 9.87 -2.61
CA ILE A 214 1.60 9.22 -1.46
C ILE A 214 0.80 7.95 -1.16
N TRP A 215 1.49 6.81 -1.16
CA TRP A 215 0.98 5.54 -0.66
C TRP A 215 1.39 5.36 0.80
N TYR A 216 0.43 5.51 1.70
CA TYR A 216 0.56 5.17 3.11
C TYR A 216 0.41 3.65 3.26
N HIS A 217 1.55 2.96 3.23
CA HIS A 217 1.60 1.52 3.45
C HIS A 217 1.29 1.21 4.91
N GLU A 218 0.26 0.41 5.12
CA GLU A 218 -0.26 0.10 6.44
C GLU A 218 0.25 -1.25 6.92
N MET A 219 0.94 -1.28 8.05
CA MET A 219 1.48 -2.50 8.62
C MET A 219 1.56 -2.46 10.15
N TYR A 220 1.82 -3.61 10.75
CA TYR A 220 2.22 -3.70 12.14
C TYR A 220 3.74 -3.77 12.16
N GLY A 221 4.39 -2.68 12.57
CA GLY A 221 5.84 -2.52 12.41
C GLY A 221 6.46 -1.48 13.33
N MET A 222 5.74 -0.98 14.34
CA MET A 222 6.34 -0.06 15.30
C MET A 222 7.18 -0.78 16.36
N GLN A 223 6.86 -2.04 16.65
CA GLN A 223 7.54 -2.81 17.69
C GLN A 223 7.61 -4.30 17.34
N ILE A 224 8.66 -4.96 17.78
CA ILE A 224 8.78 -6.42 17.71
C ILE A 224 9.09 -6.98 19.08
N ASP A 225 8.22 -7.88 19.55
CA ASP A 225 8.46 -8.69 20.73
C ASP A 225 8.94 -10.09 20.32
N ARG A 226 10.06 -10.51 20.89
CA ARG A 226 10.57 -11.87 20.73
C ARG A 226 9.87 -12.81 21.72
N GLU A 227 9.11 -13.76 21.20
CA GLU A 227 8.56 -14.86 22.02
C GLU A 227 9.67 -15.83 22.45
N ASP A 228 9.69 -16.18 23.74
CA ASP A 228 10.57 -17.22 24.27
C ASP A 228 10.27 -18.59 23.63
N ASP A 229 11.31 -19.39 23.40
CA ASP A 229 11.26 -20.78 22.89
C ASP A 229 10.84 -21.00 21.42
N LEU A 230 10.64 -19.94 20.62
CA LEU A 230 10.44 -20.05 19.17
C LEU A 230 11.70 -19.65 18.37
N PRO A 231 11.98 -20.28 17.22
CA PRO A 231 12.98 -19.80 16.27
C PRO A 231 12.66 -18.35 15.84
N LEU A 232 13.65 -17.48 15.61
CA LEU A 232 13.45 -16.06 15.26
C LEU A 232 12.44 -15.80 14.14
N ILE A 233 12.44 -16.65 13.10
CA ILE A 233 11.50 -16.56 11.96
C ILE A 233 10.06 -16.96 12.32
N GLU A 234 9.87 -17.63 13.45
CA GLU A 234 8.58 -18.06 14.01
C GLU A 234 8.19 -17.27 15.28
N SER A 235 9.17 -16.61 15.94
CA SER A 235 9.02 -15.74 17.10
C SER A 235 8.94 -14.28 16.65
N SER A 236 7.77 -13.81 16.26
CA SER A 236 7.57 -12.37 16.08
C SER A 236 6.12 -12.01 16.18
N LEU A 237 5.77 -11.37 17.29
CA LEU A 237 4.61 -10.50 17.31
C LEU A 237 5.12 -9.13 16.86
N THR A 238 5.05 -8.88 15.55
CA THR A 238 5.12 -7.50 15.06
C THR A 238 3.87 -6.78 15.55
N THR A 239 4.03 -5.74 16.35
CA THR A 239 2.94 -4.99 16.96
C THR A 239 3.13 -3.49 16.77
N GLY A 240 2.12 -2.73 17.18
CA GLY A 240 2.05 -1.29 16.92
C GLY A 240 1.78 -1.01 15.43
N HIS A 241 0.62 -0.42 15.20
CA HIS A 241 0.10 -0.16 13.87
C HIS A 241 0.66 1.15 13.34
N CYS A 242 1.26 1.12 12.15
CA CYS A 242 1.89 2.28 11.53
C CYS A 242 1.47 2.46 10.07
N TYR A 243 1.65 3.69 9.59
CA TYR A 243 1.36 4.13 8.24
C TYR A 243 2.62 4.75 7.64
N ILE A 244 3.32 3.99 6.79
CA ILE A 244 4.60 4.41 6.21
C ILE A 244 4.37 5.06 4.85
N PRO A 245 4.73 6.36 4.67
CA PRO A 245 4.42 7.11 3.46
C PRO A 245 5.46 6.90 2.35
N TYR A 246 5.09 6.15 1.31
CA TYR A 246 5.90 6.00 0.09
C TYR A 246 5.41 6.95 -1.00
N ARG A 247 6.29 7.84 -1.46
CA ARG A 247 6.00 8.72 -2.60
C ARG A 247 6.03 7.91 -3.91
N LEU A 248 5.10 8.21 -4.81
CA LEU A 248 5.02 7.62 -6.14
C LEU A 248 5.29 8.69 -7.19
N TYR A 249 5.94 8.31 -8.29
CA TYR A 249 6.05 9.15 -9.49
C TYR A 249 5.09 8.68 -10.57
N LEU A 250 4.62 9.62 -11.39
CA LEU A 250 3.89 9.30 -12.60
C LEU A 250 4.87 8.93 -13.72
N ASP A 251 4.86 7.68 -14.18
CA ASP A 251 5.66 7.23 -15.31
C ASP A 251 5.06 7.76 -16.62
N ASP A 252 5.81 8.60 -17.32
CA ASP A 252 5.35 9.23 -18.56
C ASP A 252 5.12 8.26 -19.72
N SER A 253 5.77 7.09 -19.71
CA SER A 253 5.70 6.12 -20.80
C SER A 253 4.38 5.35 -20.82
N ASP A 254 3.80 5.11 -19.64
CA ASP A 254 2.58 4.32 -19.50
C ASP A 254 1.47 5.00 -18.69
N LYS A 255 1.74 6.19 -18.14
CA LYS A 255 0.81 7.03 -17.37
C LYS A 255 0.29 6.35 -16.11
N THR A 256 1.14 5.53 -15.48
CA THR A 256 0.88 4.88 -14.18
C THR A 256 1.80 5.42 -13.09
N PHE A 257 1.31 5.44 -11.86
CA PHE A 257 2.06 5.77 -10.66
C PHE A 257 2.91 4.60 -10.22
N LYS A 258 4.21 4.83 -9.99
CA LYS A 258 5.19 3.81 -9.61
C LYS A 258 5.95 4.23 -8.37
N LEU A 259 6.38 3.24 -7.60
CA LEU A 259 7.31 3.47 -6.50
C LEU A 259 8.66 3.91 -7.03
N TYR A 260 9.27 4.90 -6.37
CA TYR A 260 10.68 5.17 -6.54
C TYR A 260 11.52 3.96 -6.13
N GLY A 261 12.60 3.70 -6.87
CA GLY A 261 13.58 2.72 -6.46
C GLY A 261 14.25 3.14 -5.15
N ALA A 262 14.82 2.15 -4.46
CA ALA A 262 15.50 2.33 -3.20
C ALA A 262 16.68 1.37 -3.10
N LYS A 263 17.70 1.78 -2.37
CA LYS A 263 18.84 0.93 -2.01
C LYS A 263 19.31 1.26 -0.59
N GLU A 264 19.86 0.26 0.07
CA GLU A 264 20.63 0.47 1.29
C GLU A 264 21.95 1.17 0.95
N ILE A 265 22.37 2.10 1.81
CA ILE A 265 23.68 2.74 1.78
C ILE A 265 24.32 2.67 3.17
N SER A 266 25.64 2.83 3.23
CA SER A 266 26.36 2.89 4.49
C SER A 266 26.22 4.24 5.19
N LEU A 267 26.52 4.28 6.50
CA LEU A 267 26.60 5.52 7.27
C LEU A 267 27.61 6.52 6.67
N GLU A 268 28.79 6.04 6.25
CA GLU A 268 29.83 6.90 5.62
C GLU A 268 29.30 7.54 4.34
N GLU A 269 28.64 6.76 3.47
CA GLU A 269 28.02 7.28 2.25
C GLU A 269 26.89 8.28 2.57
N ALA A 270 26.08 8.02 3.60
CA ALA A 270 25.01 8.93 4.01
C ALA A 270 25.56 10.27 4.55
N GLU A 271 26.59 10.24 5.40
CA GLU A 271 27.26 11.43 5.92
C GLU A 271 27.94 12.23 4.79
N GLU A 272 28.62 11.55 3.85
CA GLU A 272 29.24 12.19 2.69
C GLU A 272 28.22 12.81 1.72
N LEU A 273 27.07 12.15 1.52
CA LEU A 273 26.01 12.63 0.63
C LEU A 273 25.28 13.84 1.20
N THR A 274 25.08 13.87 2.53
CA THR A 274 24.17 14.81 3.19
C THR A 274 24.86 15.94 3.94
N ASP A 275 26.16 15.79 4.26
CA ASP A 275 26.90 16.63 5.22
C ASP A 275 26.26 16.66 6.64
N LEU A 276 25.37 15.71 6.96
CA LEU A 276 24.71 15.59 8.27
C LEU A 276 25.55 14.74 9.24
N ASP A 277 25.36 14.99 10.54
CA ASP A 277 25.92 14.18 11.63
C ASP A 277 24.78 13.40 12.29
N PHE A 278 24.81 12.07 12.18
CA PHE A 278 23.77 11.20 12.72
C PHE A 278 24.08 10.69 14.14
N SER A 279 25.21 11.09 14.73
CA SER A 279 25.67 10.54 16.02
C SER A 279 24.67 10.73 17.17
N ASP A 280 23.92 11.83 17.18
CA ASP A 280 22.90 12.11 18.19
C ASP A 280 21.74 11.11 18.12
N ILE A 281 21.19 10.85 16.92
CA ILE A 281 20.04 9.95 16.75
C ILE A 281 20.43 8.47 16.87
N LEU A 282 21.68 8.13 16.54
CA LEU A 282 22.19 6.76 16.63
C LEU A 282 22.73 6.40 18.02
N SER A 283 22.80 7.36 18.95
CA SER A 283 23.46 7.17 20.25
C SER A 283 22.82 6.08 21.13
N GLU A 284 21.52 5.84 20.98
CA GLU A 284 20.74 4.82 21.69
C GLU A 284 20.35 3.64 20.79
N ALA A 285 20.74 3.68 19.50
CA ALA A 285 20.39 2.65 18.53
C ALA A 285 21.02 1.31 18.90
N THR A 286 20.20 0.27 18.86
CA THR A 286 20.68 -1.12 18.86
C THR A 286 21.10 -1.53 17.45
N GLU A 287 20.33 -1.12 16.45
CA GLU A 287 20.62 -1.34 15.03
C GLU A 287 20.09 -0.16 14.20
N TYR A 288 20.69 0.09 13.03
CA TYR A 288 20.30 1.18 12.13
C TYR A 288 20.56 0.86 10.66
N GLU A 289 19.75 1.44 9.77
CA GLU A 289 19.82 1.22 8.33
C GLU A 289 19.52 2.53 7.62
N PHE A 290 20.27 2.81 6.55
CA PHE A 290 20.09 3.98 5.72
C PHE A 290 19.58 3.54 4.35
N ILE A 291 18.39 4.00 3.99
CA ILE A 291 17.78 3.72 2.69
C ILE A 291 17.75 5.01 1.88
N LEU A 292 18.48 5.03 0.76
CA LEU A 292 18.41 6.11 -0.21
C LEU A 292 17.45 5.74 -1.34
N ARG A 293 16.51 6.64 -1.62
CA ARG A 293 15.52 6.52 -2.71
C ARG A 293 15.87 7.41 -3.89
N ASP A 294 15.39 7.01 -5.07
CA ASP A 294 15.64 7.72 -6.34
C ASP A 294 15.12 9.18 -6.34
N ASN A 295 14.18 9.52 -5.45
CA ASN A 295 13.65 10.88 -5.29
C ASN A 295 14.46 11.75 -4.30
N ASN A 296 15.69 11.36 -3.94
CA ASN A 296 16.52 12.00 -2.91
C ASN A 296 15.83 12.08 -1.55
N GLN A 297 15.10 11.02 -1.20
CA GLN A 297 14.68 10.75 0.15
C GLN A 297 15.71 9.83 0.80
N LEU A 298 16.21 10.21 1.97
CA LEU A 298 17.05 9.38 2.82
C LEU A 298 16.24 9.01 4.06
N ASP A 299 15.95 7.73 4.21
CA ASP A 299 15.26 7.17 5.37
C ASP A 299 16.31 6.54 6.31
N VAL A 300 16.32 6.95 7.58
CA VAL A 300 17.21 6.41 8.61
C VAL A 300 16.36 5.60 9.58
N ASN A 301 16.29 4.30 9.36
CA ASN A 301 15.63 3.35 10.23
C ASN A 301 16.48 3.11 11.47
N ILE A 302 15.86 3.14 12.65
CA ILE A 302 16.52 2.93 13.93
C ILE A 302 15.70 1.96 14.77
N ALA A 303 16.34 0.92 15.28
CA ALA A 303 15.78 0.02 16.28
C ALA A 303 16.40 0.32 17.65
N THR A 304 15.56 0.43 18.68
CA THR A 304 16.00 0.67 20.07
C THR A 304 15.44 -0.40 21.00
N ALA A 305 16.29 -1.02 21.82
CA ALA A 305 15.84 -1.98 22.82
C ALA A 305 14.92 -1.30 23.85
N CYS A 306 13.74 -1.88 24.09
CA CYS A 306 12.72 -1.35 24.99
C CYS A 306 12.22 -2.41 25.99
N GLU A 307 11.39 -1.99 26.96
CA GLU A 307 10.71 -2.94 27.85
C GLU A 307 9.64 -3.70 27.05
N PRO A 308 9.51 -5.04 27.20
CA PRO A 308 8.51 -5.83 26.48
C PRO A 308 7.09 -5.32 26.68
N SER A 309 6.32 -5.25 25.58
CA SER A 309 4.95 -4.72 25.60
C SER A 309 3.97 -5.68 26.30
N PHE A 310 4.26 -6.98 26.23
CA PHE A 310 3.61 -8.05 26.96
C PHE A 310 4.47 -8.43 28.18
N ASN A 311 3.85 -8.91 29.26
CA ASN A 311 4.52 -9.24 30.54
C ASN A 311 5.48 -10.45 30.46
N ASP A 312 6.19 -10.65 29.35
CA ASP A 312 7.22 -11.66 29.16
C ASP A 312 8.61 -11.06 29.37
N ASP A 313 9.54 -11.90 29.82
CA ASP A 313 10.93 -11.53 30.13
C ASP A 313 11.82 -11.47 28.86
N GLY A 314 11.21 -11.36 27.67
CA GLY A 314 11.87 -11.42 26.36
C GLY A 314 12.57 -10.13 25.90
N GLU A 315 13.25 -10.17 24.75
CA GLU A 315 13.81 -8.98 24.08
C GLU A 315 12.73 -8.27 23.25
N SER A 316 12.70 -6.94 23.31
CA SER A 316 11.76 -6.10 22.56
C SER A 316 12.48 -4.91 21.94
N TYR A 317 12.02 -4.49 20.76
CA TYR A 317 12.61 -3.40 19.99
C TYR A 317 11.51 -2.48 19.45
N ASP A 318 11.66 -1.18 19.69
CA ASP A 318 10.87 -0.13 19.06
C ASP A 318 11.58 0.35 17.79
N PHE A 319 10.80 0.63 16.75
CA PHE A 319 11.26 1.10 15.46
C PHE A 319 10.80 2.53 15.23
N ILE A 320 11.74 3.38 14.85
CA ILE A 320 11.47 4.74 14.38
C ILE A 320 12.26 4.99 13.10
N CYS A 321 11.76 5.86 12.25
CA CYS A 321 12.47 6.32 11.08
C CYS A 321 12.55 7.85 11.06
N TYR A 322 13.74 8.37 10.80
CA TYR A 322 13.93 9.79 10.46
C TYR A 322 14.07 9.92 8.95
N SER A 323 13.21 10.72 8.32
CA SER A 323 13.28 10.95 6.87
C SER A 323 13.87 12.34 6.56
N TYR A 324 14.77 12.37 5.58
CA TYR A 324 15.46 13.57 5.11
C TYR A 324 15.28 13.71 3.61
N PHE A 325 15.13 14.95 3.12
CA PHE A 325 14.98 15.25 1.70
C PHE A 325 15.98 16.30 1.25
N LEU A 326 16.53 16.10 0.06
CA LEU A 326 17.29 17.12 -0.63
C LEU A 326 16.36 18.22 -1.13
N GLN A 327 16.49 19.41 -0.56
CA GLN A 327 15.73 20.59 -0.97
C GLN A 327 16.29 21.19 -2.26
N ASN A 328 15.48 22.00 -2.94
CA ASN A 328 15.85 22.75 -4.15
C ASN A 328 17.07 23.69 -4.00
N ASN A 329 17.42 24.04 -2.76
CA ASN A 329 18.61 24.85 -2.45
C ASN A 329 19.91 24.00 -2.33
N GLY A 330 19.81 22.68 -2.51
CA GLY A 330 20.91 21.72 -2.39
C GLY A 330 21.22 21.29 -0.95
N ILE A 331 20.33 21.57 0.01
CA ILE A 331 20.50 21.24 1.43
C ILE A 331 19.56 20.10 1.80
N TRP A 332 20.07 19.12 2.55
CA TRP A 332 19.25 18.08 3.15
C TRP A 332 18.56 18.61 4.40
N GLU A 333 17.24 18.49 4.45
CA GLU A 333 16.43 18.89 5.61
C GLU A 333 15.63 17.68 6.10
N SER A 334 15.50 17.56 7.43
CA SER A 334 14.61 16.58 8.04
C SER A 334 13.16 16.98 7.77
N ASP A 335 12.35 16.04 7.30
CA ASP A 335 10.93 16.23 7.01
C ASP A 335 10.11 15.92 8.27
N ASP A 336 10.15 14.67 8.72
CA ASP A 336 9.43 14.18 9.88
C ASP A 336 10.14 12.96 10.51
N TYR A 337 9.68 12.55 11.69
CA TYR A 337 9.95 11.21 12.23
C TYR A 337 8.67 10.38 12.21
N ILE A 338 8.80 9.10 11.89
CA ILE A 338 7.67 8.17 11.77
C ILE A 338 7.89 7.01 12.74
N ASP A 339 6.85 6.68 13.49
CA ASP A 339 6.84 5.45 14.27
C ASP A 339 6.69 4.24 13.32
N GLY A 340 7.67 3.33 13.35
CA GLY A 340 7.83 2.27 12.37
C GLY A 340 9.11 2.43 11.55
N TYR A 341 9.24 1.64 10.48
CA TYR A 341 10.43 1.60 9.64
C TYR A 341 10.04 1.53 8.16
N PHE A 342 10.89 2.08 7.31
CA PHE A 342 10.74 1.97 5.87
C PHE A 342 11.32 0.66 5.36
N LEU A 343 10.64 0.05 4.40
CA LEU A 343 11.13 -1.07 3.62
C LEU A 343 11.86 -0.54 2.38
N ILE A 344 12.94 -1.24 1.99
CA ILE A 344 13.57 -1.04 0.69
C ILE A 344 12.58 -1.41 -0.42
N ASP A 345 11.94 -2.59 -0.30
CA ASP A 345 10.88 -3.05 -1.20
C ASP A 345 9.58 -3.32 -0.42
N PRO A 346 8.65 -2.34 -0.35
CA PRO A 346 7.38 -2.51 0.34
C PRO A 346 6.38 -3.43 -0.39
N ILE A 347 6.66 -3.86 -1.63
CA ILE A 347 5.77 -4.78 -2.37
C ILE A 347 6.00 -6.22 -1.92
N ASN A 348 7.25 -6.63 -1.76
CA ASN A 348 7.61 -8.02 -1.51
C ASN A 348 7.78 -8.39 -0.02
N TYR A 349 7.40 -7.48 0.89
CA TYR A 349 7.52 -7.58 2.35
C TYR A 349 8.74 -8.38 2.82
N THR A 350 9.81 -7.65 3.09
CA THR A 350 11.00 -8.21 3.74
C THR A 350 10.71 -8.50 5.21
N ASN A 351 11.23 -9.60 5.74
CA ASN A 351 11.11 -9.91 7.17
C ASN A 351 11.83 -8.82 7.97
N VAL A 352 11.12 -8.16 8.90
CA VAL A 352 11.66 -7.05 9.70
C VAL A 352 12.92 -7.44 10.50
N TRP A 353 13.06 -8.72 10.83
CA TRP A 353 14.28 -9.21 11.46
C TRP A 353 15.52 -9.14 10.56
N GLU A 354 15.38 -9.06 9.24
CA GLU A 354 16.53 -8.84 8.36
C GLU A 354 17.21 -7.50 8.64
N PHE A 355 16.44 -6.49 9.06
CA PHE A 355 16.99 -5.22 9.53
C PHE A 355 17.77 -5.36 10.87
N MET A 356 17.53 -6.42 11.65
CA MET A 356 18.19 -6.67 12.95
C MET A 356 19.37 -7.66 12.87
N ASN A 357 19.76 -8.14 11.68
CA ASN A 357 20.82 -9.16 11.48
C ASN A 357 22.03 -8.60 10.75
#